data_AF-A0A841L6C7-F1
#
_entry.id   AF-A0A841L6C7-F1
#
_cell.length_a   1.000
_cell.length_b   1.000
_cell.length_c   1.000
_cell.angle_alpha   90.00
_cell.angle_beta   90.00
_cell.angle_gamma   90.00
#
_symmetry.space_group_name_H-M   'P 1'
#
loop_
_entity.id
_entity.type
_entity.pdbx_description
1 polymer ?
#
loop_
_entity_poly.entity_id
_entity_poly.type
_entity_poly.pdbx_seq_one_letter_code
_entity_poly.pdbx_strand_id
1 'polypeptide(L)'
;MSKAKTTKKEEGKKKLLCIPTPSVNKVKNFPIPQEEIEELKHLANKKLTFSFRFLELEHEAFNLGGTCVNWVNDLFLMMQELSGITRNQFVNELRDHYRSHTHDWSKVDYRYRLNEEFLEQVECRQARISSSKGGIHGFIVGNRFYVVWIDPHHNLYPDERYGGLKIFKAPETCCGHRDLELQILNRKNKELEELLEEYTRPAM
;
A
#
# COMPACT_ATOMS: atom_id res chain seq x y z
N MET A 1 16.50 12.14 56.96
CA MET A 1 16.49 11.91 55.50
C MET A 1 16.54 10.41 55.24
N SER A 2 15.46 9.86 54.67
CA SER A 2 15.24 8.41 54.54
C SER A 2 16.03 7.85 53.34
N LYS A 3 16.82 6.79 53.57
CA LYS A 3 17.54 6.08 52.51
C LYS A 3 16.60 5.07 51.86
N ALA A 4 16.21 5.30 50.61
CA ALA A 4 15.42 4.36 49.83
C ALA A 4 16.22 3.08 49.57
N LYS A 5 15.69 1.93 50.03
CA LYS A 5 16.17 0.59 49.66
C LYS A 5 15.57 0.21 48.31
N THR A 6 16.40 -0.02 47.31
CA THR A 6 15.98 -0.56 46.01
C THR A 6 16.02 -2.08 46.07
N THR A 7 14.86 -2.73 45.98
CA THR A 7 14.73 -4.18 45.80
C THR A 7 14.93 -4.52 44.32
N LYS A 8 15.95 -5.34 44.01
CA LYS A 8 16.13 -5.92 42.67
C LYS A 8 14.96 -6.87 42.39
N LYS A 9 14.17 -6.55 41.37
CA LYS A 9 13.12 -7.44 40.85
C LYS A 9 13.81 -8.47 39.96
N GLU A 10 13.72 -9.74 40.32
CA GLU A 10 14.24 -10.84 39.51
C GLU A 10 13.54 -10.86 38.15
N GLU A 11 14.32 -10.71 37.09
CA GLU A 11 13.87 -10.82 35.71
C GLU A 11 13.61 -12.30 35.39
N GLY A 12 12.39 -12.74 35.61
CA GLY A 12 11.90 -13.98 35.02
C GLY A 12 12.05 -13.91 33.51
N LYS A 13 12.84 -14.83 32.92
CA LYS A 13 13.04 -14.98 31.47
C LYS A 13 11.69 -15.03 30.75
N LYS A 14 11.22 -13.89 30.24
CA LYS A 14 10.13 -13.85 29.25
C LYS A 14 10.67 -14.53 27.99
N LYS A 15 10.15 -15.72 27.68
CA LYS A 15 10.28 -16.30 26.33
C LYS A 15 9.84 -15.22 25.36
N LEU A 16 10.77 -14.68 24.57
CA LEU A 16 10.41 -13.87 23.40
C LEU A 16 9.58 -14.78 22.51
N LEU A 17 8.27 -14.52 22.47
CA LEU A 17 7.40 -14.99 21.39
C LEU A 17 7.90 -14.31 20.11
N CYS A 18 8.83 -14.96 19.43
CA CYS A 18 9.25 -14.54 18.11
C CYS A 18 8.13 -14.94 17.16
N ILE A 19 7.48 -13.95 16.54
CA ILE A 19 6.56 -14.20 15.43
C ILE A 19 7.43 -14.84 14.32
N PRO A 20 7.12 -16.07 13.87
CA PRO A 20 7.92 -16.69 12.83
C PRO A 20 7.93 -15.79 11.59
N THR A 21 9.11 -15.34 11.20
CA THR A 21 9.30 -14.64 9.93
C THR A 21 9.11 -15.66 8.82
N PRO A 22 8.17 -15.43 7.88
CA PRO A 22 8.00 -16.33 6.75
C PRO A 22 9.30 -16.37 5.95
N SER A 23 9.77 -17.59 5.66
CA SER A 23 10.87 -17.81 4.72
C SER A 23 10.56 -17.08 3.43
N VAL A 24 11.38 -16.11 3.06
CA VAL A 24 11.30 -15.44 1.76
C VAL A 24 11.87 -16.40 0.72
N ASN A 25 11.09 -17.43 0.41
CA ASN A 25 11.34 -18.23 -0.79
C ASN A 25 11.13 -17.33 -1.99
N LYS A 26 12.23 -17.12 -2.73
CA LYS A 26 12.29 -16.38 -4.00
C LYS A 26 11.17 -16.90 -4.93
N VAL A 27 10.25 -16.01 -5.29
CA VAL A 27 9.11 -16.28 -6.17
C VAL A 27 9.58 -16.68 -7.56
N LYS A 28 9.20 -17.87 -8.04
CA LYS A 28 8.86 -18.19 -9.45
C LYS A 28 7.96 -19.43 -9.52
N ASN A 29 6.64 -19.20 -9.54
CA ASN A 29 5.58 -20.02 -10.16
C ASN A 29 4.24 -19.46 -9.66
N PHE A 30 3.44 -18.80 -10.50
CA PHE A 30 2.13 -18.28 -10.10
C PHE A 30 1.13 -18.42 -11.24
N PRO A 31 0.76 -19.67 -11.57
CA PRO A 31 -0.65 -20.06 -11.49
C PRO A 31 -0.92 -20.83 -10.21
N ILE A 32 -2.08 -20.61 -9.59
CA ILE A 32 -2.56 -21.37 -8.44
C ILE A 32 -2.99 -22.75 -8.97
N PRO A 33 -2.49 -23.87 -8.43
CA PRO A 33 -2.97 -25.20 -8.80
C PRO A 33 -4.49 -25.31 -8.63
N GLN A 34 -5.16 -25.98 -9.57
CA GLN A 34 -6.62 -26.08 -9.55
C GLN A 34 -7.18 -26.72 -8.27
N GLU A 35 -6.44 -27.67 -7.69
CA GLU A 35 -6.78 -28.32 -6.41
C GLU A 35 -6.82 -27.29 -5.27
N GLU A 36 -5.83 -26.39 -5.21
CA GLU A 36 -5.77 -25.32 -4.22
C GLU A 36 -6.91 -24.30 -4.45
N ILE A 37 -7.25 -23.98 -5.70
CA ILE A 37 -8.42 -23.14 -6.01
C ILE A 37 -9.70 -23.76 -5.45
N GLU A 38 -9.88 -25.07 -5.57
CA GLU A 38 -11.06 -25.77 -5.06
C GLU A 38 -11.12 -25.70 -3.53
N GLU A 39 -9.99 -25.93 -2.85
CA GLU A 39 -9.90 -25.81 -1.39
C GLU A 39 -10.25 -24.39 -0.91
N LEU A 40 -9.77 -23.37 -1.63
CA LEU A 40 -10.00 -21.96 -1.31
C LEU A 40 -11.49 -21.57 -1.41
N LYS A 41 -12.31 -22.29 -2.18
CA LYS A 41 -13.77 -22.04 -2.25
C LYS A 41 -14.44 -22.23 -0.88
N HIS A 42 -13.94 -23.14 -0.05
CA HIS A 42 -14.48 -23.35 1.31
C HIS A 42 -14.29 -22.13 2.23
N LEU A 43 -13.38 -21.21 1.87
CA LEU A 43 -13.13 -19.99 2.62
C LEU A 43 -14.13 -18.87 2.30
N ALA A 44 -15.04 -19.06 1.35
CA ALA A 44 -15.93 -17.99 0.89
C ALA A 44 -16.81 -17.36 1.99
N ASN A 45 -17.16 -18.16 3.01
CA ASN A 45 -17.93 -17.72 4.18
C ASN A 45 -17.05 -17.32 5.38
N LYS A 46 -15.73 -17.28 5.22
CA LYS A 46 -14.82 -16.75 6.25
C LYS A 46 -14.69 -15.24 6.11
N LYS A 47 -14.32 -14.59 7.21
CA LYS A 47 -14.07 -13.15 7.27
C LYS A 47 -13.02 -12.74 6.25
N LEU A 48 -13.23 -11.59 5.61
CA LEU A 48 -12.27 -11.04 4.67
C LEU A 48 -10.97 -10.70 5.42
N THR A 49 -9.84 -11.04 4.81
CA THR A 49 -8.51 -10.68 5.32
C THR A 49 -7.76 -9.88 4.27
N PHE A 50 -6.83 -9.04 4.70
CA PHE A 50 -6.03 -8.23 3.79
C PHE A 50 -4.58 -8.70 3.76
N SER A 51 -3.99 -8.65 2.58
CA SER A 51 -2.56 -8.80 2.39
C SER A 51 -2.01 -7.65 1.58
N PHE A 52 -0.88 -7.12 2.02
CA PHE A 52 -0.17 -6.01 1.38
C PHE A 52 1.08 -6.47 0.63
N ARG A 53 1.18 -7.77 0.33
CA ARG A 53 2.35 -8.36 -0.34
C ARG A 53 2.66 -7.72 -1.69
N PHE A 54 1.63 -7.25 -2.40
CA PHE A 54 1.72 -6.66 -3.73
C PHE A 54 1.45 -5.15 -3.73
N LEU A 55 1.40 -4.52 -2.55
CA LEU A 55 1.07 -3.11 -2.44
C LEU A 55 2.18 -2.24 -3.08
N GLU A 56 1.80 -1.43 -4.06
CA GLU A 56 2.67 -0.48 -4.74
C GLU A 56 2.34 0.95 -4.28
N LEU A 57 3.17 1.53 -3.41
CA LEU A 57 2.94 2.89 -2.88
C LEU A 57 3.54 4.01 -3.75
N GLU A 58 4.48 3.66 -4.63
CA GLU A 58 5.24 4.60 -5.47
C GLU A 58 4.73 4.65 -6.91
N HIS A 59 3.59 4.02 -7.20
CA HIS A 59 3.00 4.06 -8.54
C HIS A 59 2.56 5.48 -8.90
N GLU A 60 2.89 5.95 -10.10
CA GLU A 60 2.65 7.34 -10.52
C GLU A 60 1.18 7.76 -10.46
N ALA A 61 0.27 6.85 -10.83
CA ALA A 61 -1.18 7.06 -10.80
C ALA A 61 -1.86 6.59 -9.50
N PHE A 62 -1.22 5.73 -8.71
CA PHE A 62 -1.87 5.04 -7.58
C PHE A 62 -1.11 5.27 -6.27
N ASN A 63 -0.84 6.55 -6.00
CA ASN A 63 -0.20 7.00 -4.77
C ASN A 63 -1.11 7.97 -4.00
N LEU A 64 -0.67 8.37 -2.81
CA LEU A 64 -1.42 9.24 -1.90
C LEU A 64 -1.17 10.74 -2.15
N GLY A 65 -0.51 11.11 -3.25
CA GLY A 65 -0.29 12.50 -3.64
C GLY A 65 -1.61 13.23 -3.82
N GLY A 66 -1.68 14.51 -3.42
CA GLY A 66 -2.91 15.29 -3.53
C GLY A 66 -4.04 14.86 -2.57
N THR A 67 -3.79 13.94 -1.63
CA THR A 67 -4.76 13.54 -0.61
C THR A 67 -4.58 14.30 0.70
N CYS A 68 -5.63 14.36 1.52
CA CYS A 68 -5.56 14.86 2.89
C CYS A 68 -5.41 13.72 3.90
N VAL A 69 -4.93 14.02 5.12
CA VAL A 69 -4.74 13.03 6.19
C VAL A 69 -6.01 12.22 6.48
N ASN A 70 -7.18 12.86 6.40
CA ASN A 70 -8.46 12.19 6.64
C ASN A 70 -8.75 11.09 5.63
N TRP A 71 -8.23 11.17 4.41
CA TRP A 71 -8.44 10.14 3.41
C TRP A 71 -7.87 8.79 3.85
N VAL A 72 -6.67 8.78 4.43
CA VAL A 72 -6.02 7.56 4.94
C VAL A 72 -6.79 7.01 6.14
N ASN A 73 -7.31 7.88 7.01
CA ASN A 73 -8.17 7.45 8.11
C ASN A 73 -9.45 6.77 7.59
N ASP A 74 -10.11 7.38 6.61
CA ASP A 74 -11.30 6.81 5.98
C ASP A 74 -11.00 5.46 5.31
N LEU A 75 -9.83 5.32 4.69
CA LEU A 75 -9.38 4.05 4.12
C LEU A 75 -9.29 2.97 5.21
N PHE A 76 -8.62 3.26 6.32
CA PHE A 76 -8.47 2.28 7.40
C PHE A 76 -9.79 1.94 8.09
N LEU A 77 -10.70 2.91 8.23
CA LEU A 77 -12.06 2.66 8.74
C LEU A 77 -12.83 1.72 7.82
N MET A 78 -12.80 1.96 6.50
CA MET A 78 -13.41 1.08 5.51
C MET A 78 -12.78 -0.33 5.55
N MET A 79 -11.46 -0.44 5.64
CA MET A 79 -10.79 -1.75 5.76
C MET A 79 -11.13 -2.46 7.08
N GLN A 80 -11.31 -1.72 8.17
CA GLN A 80 -11.76 -2.26 9.46
C GLN A 80 -13.17 -2.83 9.34
N GLU A 81 -14.11 -2.09 8.73
CA GLU A 81 -15.46 -2.60 8.44
C GLU A 81 -15.42 -3.86 7.59
N LEU A 82 -14.65 -3.84 6.49
CA LEU A 82 -14.49 -4.99 5.62
C LEU A 82 -13.89 -6.22 6.31
N SER A 83 -12.99 -6.02 7.28
CA SER A 83 -12.45 -7.13 8.08
C SER A 83 -13.50 -7.79 9.00
N GLY A 84 -14.61 -7.10 9.26
CA GLY A 84 -15.75 -7.60 10.04
C GLY A 84 -16.67 -8.54 9.26
N ILE A 85 -16.71 -8.41 7.93
CA ILE A 85 -17.62 -9.16 7.05
C ILE A 85 -16.92 -10.33 6.36
N THR A 86 -17.69 -11.24 5.77
CA THR A 86 -17.18 -12.37 4.99
C THR A 86 -16.87 -12.00 3.55
N ARG A 87 -16.07 -12.83 2.86
CA ARG A 87 -15.79 -12.67 1.42
C ARG A 87 -17.08 -12.67 0.60
N ASN A 88 -18.03 -13.56 0.88
CA ASN A 88 -19.31 -13.60 0.16
C ASN A 88 -20.17 -12.35 0.39
N GLN A 89 -20.18 -11.80 1.62
CA GLN A 89 -20.84 -10.52 1.89
C GLN A 89 -20.22 -9.39 1.07
N PHE A 90 -18.88 -9.30 1.02
CA PHE A 90 -18.18 -8.28 0.24
C PHE A 90 -18.45 -8.40 -1.27
N VAL A 91 -18.41 -9.61 -1.80
CA VAL A 91 -18.49 -9.88 -3.24
C VAL A 91 -19.92 -9.82 -3.79
N ASN A 92 -20.90 -10.29 -3.02
CA ASN A 92 -22.27 -10.48 -3.49
C ASN A 92 -23.26 -9.50 -2.83
N GLU A 93 -23.30 -9.43 -1.50
CA GLU A 93 -24.35 -8.70 -0.77
C GLU A 93 -24.10 -7.19 -0.72
N LEU A 94 -22.87 -6.79 -0.45
CA LEU A 94 -22.43 -5.39 -0.32
C LEU A 94 -21.66 -4.90 -1.56
N ARG A 95 -21.83 -5.62 -2.67
CA ARG A 95 -21.14 -5.34 -3.94
C ARG A 95 -21.31 -3.89 -4.37
N ASP A 96 -22.54 -3.37 -4.32
CA ASP A 96 -22.83 -2.02 -4.81
C ASP A 96 -22.38 -0.94 -3.81
N HIS A 97 -22.45 -1.24 -2.51
CA HIS A 97 -22.00 -0.34 -1.45
C HIS A 97 -20.50 -0.04 -1.57
N TYR A 98 -19.67 -1.08 -1.69
CA TYR A 98 -18.21 -0.93 -1.85
C TYR A 98 -17.76 -0.86 -3.31
N ARG A 99 -18.69 -0.88 -4.26
CA ARG A 99 -18.43 -0.95 -5.70
C ARG A 99 -17.46 -2.09 -6.07
N SER A 100 -17.64 -3.26 -5.45
CA SER A 100 -16.82 -4.48 -5.63
C SER A 100 -17.12 -5.21 -6.93
N HIS A 101 -16.94 -4.52 -8.06
CA HIS A 101 -17.02 -5.12 -9.39
C HIS A 101 -15.66 -5.63 -9.83
N THR A 102 -15.67 -6.61 -10.73
CA THR A 102 -14.46 -7.11 -11.36
C THR A 102 -13.88 -6.07 -12.31
N HIS A 103 -12.56 -5.96 -12.39
CA HIS A 103 -11.89 -5.07 -13.34
C HIS A 103 -12.09 -5.55 -14.77
N ASP A 104 -12.56 -4.66 -15.62
CA ASP A 104 -12.53 -4.80 -17.08
C ASP A 104 -11.21 -4.24 -17.61
N TRP A 105 -10.22 -5.12 -17.80
CA TRP A 105 -8.86 -4.77 -18.25
C TRP A 105 -8.78 -4.26 -19.69
N SER A 106 -9.89 -4.29 -20.44
CA SER A 106 -9.97 -3.72 -21.79
C SER A 106 -10.26 -2.21 -21.80
N LYS A 107 -10.70 -1.66 -20.66
CA LYS A 107 -11.16 -0.27 -20.52
C LYS A 107 -10.28 0.60 -19.61
N VAL A 108 -9.08 0.13 -19.28
CA VAL A 108 -8.20 0.79 -18.32
C VAL A 108 -6.80 0.94 -18.90
N ASP A 109 -6.14 2.03 -18.51
CA ASP A 109 -4.80 2.35 -19.03
C ASP A 109 -3.69 1.61 -18.27
N TYR A 110 -3.95 1.22 -17.01
CA TYR A 110 -2.98 0.56 -16.15
C TYR A 110 -3.36 -0.89 -15.88
N ARG A 111 -2.35 -1.77 -15.86
CA ARG A 111 -2.48 -3.19 -15.51
C ARG A 111 -1.51 -3.59 -14.41
N TYR A 112 -1.89 -4.58 -13.61
CA TYR A 112 -0.99 -5.14 -12.61
C TYR A 112 0.25 -5.76 -13.28
N ARG A 113 1.41 -5.64 -12.65
CA ARG A 113 2.65 -6.29 -13.09
C ARG A 113 2.69 -7.76 -12.66
N LEU A 114 1.66 -8.51 -13.05
CA LEU A 114 1.47 -9.94 -12.77
C LEU A 114 1.26 -10.72 -14.08
N ASN A 115 1.45 -12.03 -14.06
CA ASN A 115 1.22 -12.90 -15.21
C ASN A 115 -0.28 -12.88 -15.60
N GLU A 116 -0.62 -12.76 -16.88
CA GLU A 116 -2.02 -12.80 -17.36
C GLU A 116 -2.72 -14.12 -16.97
N GLU A 117 -2.01 -15.27 -17.06
CA GLU A 117 -2.54 -16.58 -16.63
C GLU A 117 -2.97 -16.57 -15.15
N PHE A 118 -2.23 -15.85 -14.30
CA PHE A 118 -2.61 -15.67 -12.90
C PHE A 118 -3.85 -14.80 -12.76
N LEU A 119 -3.91 -13.69 -13.51
CA LEU A 119 -5.02 -12.74 -13.46
C LEU A 119 -6.33 -13.39 -13.93
N GLU A 120 -6.26 -14.34 -14.86
CA GLU A 120 -7.41 -15.14 -15.30
C GLU A 120 -7.96 -16.06 -14.19
N GLN A 121 -7.14 -16.46 -13.23
CA GLN A 121 -7.53 -17.35 -12.12
C GLN A 121 -8.12 -16.62 -10.91
N VAL A 122 -7.95 -15.30 -10.81
CA VAL A 122 -8.31 -14.53 -9.62
C VAL A 122 -9.34 -13.44 -9.90
N GLU A 123 -10.11 -13.09 -8.88
CA GLU A 123 -11.09 -12.02 -9.01
C GLU A 123 -10.44 -10.66 -8.71
N CYS A 124 -9.98 -9.96 -9.73
CA CYS A 124 -9.49 -8.58 -9.61
C CYS A 124 -10.66 -7.63 -9.31
N ARG A 125 -10.65 -6.97 -8.16
CA ARG A 125 -11.78 -6.17 -7.65
C ARG A 125 -11.33 -4.87 -7.00
N GLN A 126 -12.28 -3.95 -6.87
CA GLN A 126 -12.13 -2.71 -6.11
C GLN A 126 -12.85 -2.81 -4.75
N ALA A 127 -12.34 -2.10 -3.74
CA ALA A 127 -13.12 -1.72 -2.57
C ALA A 127 -13.07 -0.20 -2.41
N ARG A 128 -14.24 0.45 -2.46
CA ARG A 128 -14.37 1.91 -2.48
C ARG A 128 -14.75 2.44 -1.10
N ILE A 129 -14.12 3.55 -0.70
CA ILE A 129 -14.48 4.32 0.50
C ILE A 129 -15.81 5.04 0.28
N SER A 130 -15.94 5.78 -0.83
CA SER A 130 -17.17 6.47 -1.22
C SER A 130 -17.16 6.86 -2.70
N SER A 131 -18.30 7.30 -3.22
CA SER A 131 -18.45 7.82 -4.59
C SER A 131 -17.48 8.97 -4.94
N SER A 132 -16.93 9.70 -3.98
CA SER A 132 -15.96 10.76 -4.27
C SER A 132 -14.53 10.40 -3.90
N LYS A 133 -14.32 9.49 -2.95
CA LYS A 133 -12.99 9.25 -2.33
C LYS A 133 -12.17 8.11 -2.95
N GLY A 134 -12.70 7.38 -3.93
CA GLY A 134 -11.96 6.27 -4.52
C GLY A 134 -11.79 5.13 -3.51
N GLY A 135 -10.67 4.41 -3.56
CA GLY A 135 -10.41 3.32 -2.62
C GLY A 135 -9.17 2.50 -2.96
N ILE A 136 -9.29 1.18 -2.87
CA ILE A 136 -8.20 0.24 -3.15
C ILE A 136 -8.58 -0.72 -4.29
N HIS A 137 -7.55 -1.13 -5.04
CA HIS A 137 -7.65 -2.11 -6.09
C HIS A 137 -6.75 -3.30 -5.76
N GLY A 138 -7.26 -4.49 -6.02
CA GLY A 138 -6.53 -5.71 -5.76
C GLY A 138 -7.17 -6.91 -6.40
N PHE A 139 -6.89 -8.08 -5.84
CA PHE A 139 -7.51 -9.34 -6.25
C PHE A 139 -7.78 -10.24 -5.05
N ILE A 140 -8.74 -11.14 -5.18
CA ILE A 140 -9.14 -12.07 -4.11
C ILE A 140 -8.62 -13.48 -4.40
N VAL A 141 -8.02 -14.11 -3.39
CA VAL A 141 -7.72 -15.55 -3.37
C VAL A 141 -8.29 -16.14 -2.07
N GLY A 142 -9.27 -17.04 -2.18
CA GLY A 142 -10.06 -17.52 -1.03
C GLY A 142 -10.82 -16.39 -0.34
N ASN A 143 -10.53 -16.14 0.95
CA ASN A 143 -11.07 -15.01 1.72
C ASN A 143 -10.09 -13.85 1.90
N ARG A 144 -9.01 -13.81 1.11
CA ARG A 144 -7.96 -12.79 1.24
C ARG A 144 -7.98 -11.84 0.06
N PHE A 145 -8.09 -10.55 0.36
CA PHE A 145 -7.92 -9.47 -0.58
C PHE A 145 -6.46 -9.02 -0.58
N TYR A 146 -5.77 -9.22 -1.71
CA TYR A 146 -4.41 -8.73 -1.92
C TYR A 146 -4.49 -7.32 -2.50
N VAL A 147 -4.12 -6.33 -1.68
CA VAL A 147 -4.10 -4.93 -2.10
C VAL A 147 -2.89 -4.72 -3.01
N VAL A 148 -3.13 -4.13 -4.18
CA VAL A 148 -2.11 -3.78 -5.16
C VAL A 148 -1.95 -2.27 -5.25
N TRP A 149 -3.07 -1.55 -5.40
CA TRP A 149 -3.06 -0.10 -5.60
C TRP A 149 -3.97 0.64 -4.62
N ILE A 150 -3.56 1.86 -4.29
CA ILE A 150 -4.37 2.85 -3.59
C ILE A 150 -4.76 3.92 -4.61
N ASP A 151 -6.06 4.04 -4.89
CA ASP A 151 -6.60 4.92 -5.92
C ASP A 151 -7.56 5.97 -5.32
N PRO A 152 -7.02 7.04 -4.72
CA PRO A 152 -7.82 8.14 -4.20
C PRO A 152 -8.49 8.98 -5.30
N HIS A 153 -7.98 8.92 -6.53
CA HIS A 153 -8.34 9.85 -7.61
C HIS A 153 -9.19 9.22 -8.72
N HIS A 154 -9.56 7.94 -8.59
CA HIS A 154 -10.30 7.15 -9.59
C HIS A 154 -9.53 6.98 -10.91
N ASN A 155 -8.22 6.85 -10.83
CA ASN A 155 -7.33 6.72 -11.97
C ASN A 155 -7.39 5.36 -12.67
N LEU A 156 -7.97 4.31 -12.05
CA LEU A 156 -8.15 3.04 -12.78
C LEU A 156 -9.21 3.17 -13.87
N TYR A 157 -10.26 3.95 -13.60
CA TYR A 157 -11.34 4.24 -14.54
C TYR A 157 -11.52 5.76 -14.63
N PRO A 158 -10.60 6.47 -15.31
CA PRO A 158 -10.69 7.92 -15.42
C PRO A 158 -11.97 8.32 -16.16
N ASP A 159 -12.66 9.33 -15.65
CA ASP A 159 -13.86 9.89 -16.27
C ASP A 159 -13.61 11.35 -16.62
N GLU A 160 -13.63 11.66 -17.92
CA GLU A 160 -13.43 13.00 -18.47
C GLU A 160 -14.39 14.03 -17.87
N ARG A 161 -15.60 13.62 -17.46
CA ARG A 161 -16.57 14.51 -16.80
C ARG A 161 -16.09 15.02 -15.45
N TYR A 162 -15.17 14.29 -14.81
CA TYR A 162 -14.60 14.61 -13.50
C TYR A 162 -13.11 14.94 -13.56
N GLY A 163 -12.61 15.29 -14.75
CA GLY A 163 -11.23 15.75 -14.97
C GLY A 163 -10.25 14.67 -15.43
N GLY A 164 -10.74 13.49 -15.86
CA GLY A 164 -9.91 12.45 -16.47
C GLY A 164 -8.85 11.87 -15.53
N LEU A 165 -7.75 11.39 -16.11
CA LEU A 165 -6.60 10.83 -15.40
C LEU A 165 -5.83 11.93 -14.64
N LYS A 166 -5.57 11.70 -13.34
CA LYS A 166 -4.92 12.68 -12.46
C LYS A 166 -3.62 12.13 -11.88
N ILE A 167 -2.48 12.63 -12.35
CA ILE A 167 -1.17 12.23 -11.85
C ILE A 167 -0.70 13.24 -10.81
N PHE A 168 -0.38 12.74 -9.61
CA PHE A 168 0.16 13.55 -8.52
C PHE A 168 1.56 13.06 -8.15
N LYS A 169 2.42 14.02 -7.76
CA LYS A 169 3.69 13.69 -7.11
C LYS A 169 3.39 12.89 -5.84
N ALA A 170 4.09 11.77 -5.65
CA ALA A 170 3.98 10.97 -4.44
C ALA A 170 4.20 11.83 -3.18
N PRO A 171 3.54 11.50 -2.05
CA PRO A 171 3.72 12.25 -0.81
C PRO A 171 5.20 12.31 -0.44
N GLU A 172 5.63 13.48 0.04
CA GLU A 172 6.98 13.62 0.56
C GLU A 172 7.14 12.76 1.82
N THR A 173 8.37 12.29 2.07
CA THR A 173 8.71 11.61 3.31
C THR A 173 8.42 12.54 4.49
N CYS A 174 8.28 11.98 5.71
CA CYS A 174 8.20 12.81 6.92
C CYS A 174 9.42 13.74 7.11
N CYS A 175 10.49 13.48 6.37
CA CYS A 175 11.71 14.28 6.31
C CYS A 175 11.83 15.13 5.05
N GLY A 176 10.86 15.15 4.14
CA GLY A 176 11.02 15.73 2.79
C GLY A 176 11.48 17.19 2.79
N HIS A 177 10.98 18.01 3.71
CA HIS A 177 11.48 19.37 3.91
C HIS A 177 12.94 19.41 4.38
N ARG A 178 13.33 18.53 5.29
CA ARG A 178 14.73 18.42 5.76
C ARG A 178 15.63 17.87 4.66
N ASP A 179 15.16 16.92 3.87
CA ASP A 179 15.92 16.32 2.76
C ASP A 179 16.17 17.38 1.67
N LEU A 180 15.16 18.20 1.36
CA LEU A 180 15.30 19.33 0.46
C LEU A 180 16.26 20.39 1.02
N GLU A 181 16.16 20.72 2.30
CA GLU A 181 17.06 21.66 2.97
C GLU A 181 18.52 21.14 2.96
N LEU A 182 18.73 19.85 3.22
CA LEU A 182 20.04 19.20 3.14
C LEU A 182 20.61 19.26 1.72
N GLN A 183 19.79 19.03 0.69
CA GLN A 183 20.23 19.15 -0.71
C GLN A 183 20.65 20.58 -1.04
N ILE A 184 19.88 21.59 -0.61
CA ILE A 184 20.19 23.00 -0.81
C ILE A 184 21.50 23.36 -0.09
N LEU A 185 21.66 22.95 1.16
CA LEU A 185 22.86 23.20 1.97
C LEU A 185 24.10 22.54 1.33
N ASN A 186 24.00 21.29 0.91
CA ASN A 186 25.10 20.59 0.25
C ASN A 186 25.52 21.26 -1.06
N ARG A 187 24.55 21.73 -1.85
CA ARG A 187 24.84 22.49 -3.07
C ARG A 187 25.58 23.79 -2.75
N LYS A 188 25.12 24.56 -1.76
CA LYS A 188 25.77 25.82 -1.34
C LYS A 188 27.17 25.57 -0.80
N ASN A 189 27.37 24.53 0.02
CA ASN A 189 28.69 24.17 0.53
C ASN A 189 29.65 23.85 -0.61
N LYS A 190 29.20 23.08 -1.61
CA LYS A 190 30.00 22.77 -2.79
C LYS A 190 30.37 24.03 -3.59
N GLU A 191 29.40 24.92 -3.84
CA GLU A 191 29.65 26.20 -4.53
C GLU A 191 30.64 27.09 -3.75
N LEU A 192 30.56 27.11 -2.42
CA LEU A 192 31.50 27.83 -1.57
C LEU A 192 32.90 27.20 -1.57
N GLU A 193 33.01 25.89 -1.54
CA GLU A 193 34.28 25.16 -1.62
C GLU A 193 34.99 25.45 -2.96
N GLU A 194 34.27 25.41 -4.08
CA GLU A 194 34.79 25.74 -5.42
C GLU A 194 35.32 27.18 -5.49
N LEU A 195 34.57 28.15 -4.96
CA LEU A 195 34.99 29.55 -4.87
C LEU A 195 36.23 29.70 -3.98
N LEU A 196 36.26 29.02 -2.84
CA LEU A 196 37.38 29.11 -1.91
C LEU A 196 38.65 28.52 -2.52
N GLU A 197 38.54 27.43 -3.28
CA GLU A 197 39.63 26.83 -4.04
C GLU A 197 40.12 27.75 -5.17
N GLU A 198 39.23 28.49 -5.84
CA GLU A 198 39.61 29.51 -6.81
C GLU A 198 40.39 30.66 -6.18
N TYR A 199 39.90 31.20 -5.05
CA TYR A 199 40.53 32.32 -4.34
C TYR A 199 41.85 31.96 -3.64
N THR A 200 41.99 30.72 -3.19
CA THR A 200 43.18 30.25 -2.47
C THR A 200 44.20 29.58 -3.37
N ARG A 201 43.91 29.48 -4.69
CA ARG A 201 44.85 28.92 -5.67
C ARG A 201 46.11 29.78 -5.71
N PRO A 202 47.30 29.23 -5.39
CA PRO A 202 48.53 30.00 -5.42
C PRO A 202 48.81 30.47 -6.85
N ALA A 203 49.17 31.75 -7.01
CA ALA A 203 49.59 32.29 -8.29
C ALA A 203 50.84 31.54 -8.77
N MET A 204 50.77 30.95 -9.97
CA MET A 204 51.94 30.43 -10.69
C MET A 204 52.77 31.56 -11.26
#